data_AF-A0A945CUD7-F1
#
_entry.id   AF-A0A945CUD7-F1
#
_cell.length_a   1.000
_cell.length_b   1.000
_cell.length_c   1.000
_cell.angle_alpha   90.00
_cell.angle_beta   90.00
_cell.angle_gamma   90.00
#
_symmetry.space_group_name_H-M   'P 1'
#
loop_
_entity.id
_entity.type
_entity.pdbx_description
1 polymer ?
#
loop_
_entity_poly.entity_id
_entity_poly.type
_entity_poly.pdbx_seq_one_letter_code
_entity_poly.pdbx_strand_id
1 'polypeptide(L)' 'MHAALVQGTPEIFNSDQGAQFTWHRFTDALEAESIVISMDGRGRCMDNILIERFWRILRAMEVLR' A
#
# COMPACT_ATOMS: atom_id res chain seq x y z
N MET A 1 9.66 -6.72 0.19
CA MET A 1 8.68 -7.41 1.05
C MET A 1 9.32 -7.85 2.36
N HIS A 2 10.16 -8.89 2.36
CA HIS A 2 10.77 -9.42 3.59
C HIS A 2 11.50 -8.38 4.44
N ALA A 3 12.31 -7.50 3.83
CA ALA A 3 13.01 -6.43 4.54
C ALA A 3 12.08 -5.34 5.12
N ALA A 4 10.87 -5.17 4.57
CA ALA A 4 9.89 -4.23 5.09
C ALA A 4 9.15 -4.82 6.31
N LEU A 5 8.82 -6.12 6.25
CA LEU A 5 8.18 -6.84 7.36
C LEU A 5 9.06 -6.92 8.61
N VAL A 6 10.39 -6.91 8.43
CA VAL A 6 11.34 -6.78 9.56
C VAL A 6 11.23 -5.44 10.28
N GLN A 7 10.85 -4.36 9.58
CA GLN A 7 10.70 -3.03 10.19
C GLN A 7 9.35 -2.86 10.90
N GLY A 8 8.34 -3.67 10.53
CA GLY A 8 7.05 -3.70 11.16
C GLY A 8 6.07 -4.62 10.43
N THR A 9 5.27 -5.35 11.21
CA THR A 9 4.24 -6.27 10.71
C THR A 9 2.86 -5.68 11.04
N PRO A 10 2.16 -5.07 10.07
CA PRO A 10 0.83 -4.51 10.32
C PRO A 10 -0.21 -5.63 10.47
N GLU A 11 -1.30 -5.36 11.19
CA GLU A 11 -2.45 -6.28 11.23
C GLU A 11 -3.23 -6.27 9.90
N ILE A 12 -3.29 -5.11 9.24
CA ILE A 12 -3.99 -4.90 7.97
C ILE A 12 -3.06 -4.18 6.99
N PHE A 13 -2.91 -4.73 5.79
CA PHE A 13 -2.25 -4.08 4.68
C PHE A 13 -3.31 -3.58 3.68
N ASN A 14 -3.44 -2.26 3.54
CA ASN A 14 -4.34 -1.66 2.55
C ASN A 14 -3.57 -1.26 1.28
N SER A 15 -4.16 -1.53 0.10
CA SER A 15 -3.56 -1.21 -1.20
C SER A 15 -4.61 -1.05 -2.30
N ASP A 16 -4.23 -0.44 -3.42
CA ASP A 16 -5.02 -0.49 -4.64
C ASP A 16 -4.94 -1.87 -5.34
N GLN A 17 -5.72 -2.06 -6.42
CA GLN A 17 -5.70 -3.28 -7.23
C GLN A 17 -4.66 -3.24 -8.37
N GLY A 18 -3.55 -2.53 -8.17
CA GLY A 18 -2.44 -2.48 -9.11
C GLY A 18 -1.79 -3.85 -9.32
N ALA A 19 -1.18 -4.05 -10.49
CA ALA A 19 -0.58 -5.33 -10.88
C ALA A 19 0.48 -5.83 -9.88
N GLN A 20 1.19 -4.91 -9.22
CA GLN A 20 2.21 -5.24 -8.22
C GLN A 20 1.63 -5.80 -6.90
N PHE A 21 0.45 -5.34 -6.49
CA PHE A 21 -0.20 -5.74 -5.23
C PHE A 21 -1.15 -6.93 -5.41
N THR A 22 -1.56 -7.20 -6.65
CA THR A 22 -2.36 -8.36 -7.04
C THR A 22 -1.50 -9.56 -7.47
N TRP A 23 -0.18 -9.41 -7.49
CA TRP A 23 0.72 -10.50 -7.85
C TRP A 23 0.82 -11.52 -6.71
N HIS A 24 0.66 -12.82 -7.01
CA HIS A 24 0.65 -13.89 -6.00
C HIS A 24 1.82 -13.83 -5.02
N ARG A 25 3.05 -13.62 -5.52
CA ARG A 25 4.23 -13.54 -4.65
C ARG A 25 4.16 -12.40 -3.62
N PHE A 26 3.38 -11.35 -3.91
CA PHE A 26 3.12 -10.27 -2.97
C PHE A 26 2.09 -10.68 -1.92
N THR A 27 0.93 -11.20 -2.35
CA THR A 27 -0.14 -11.62 -1.44
C THR A 27 0.31 -12.79 -0.55
N ASP A 28 0.98 -13.78 -1.11
CA ASP A 28 1.49 -14.96 -0.39
C ASP A 28 2.44 -14.55 0.75
N ALA A 29 3.26 -13.51 0.52
CA ALA A 29 4.19 -13.01 1.52
C ALA A 29 3.49 -12.26 2.67
N LEU A 30 2.33 -11.66 2.45
CA LEU A 30 1.51 -11.05 3.50
C LEU A 30 0.73 -12.10 4.28
N GLU A 31 0.14 -13.05 3.57
CA GLU A 31 -0.62 -14.16 4.16
C GLU A 31 0.26 -15.05 5.04
N ALA A 32 1.52 -15.29 4.65
CA ALA A 32 2.49 -16.03 5.45
C ALA A 32 2.73 -15.39 6.84
N GLU A 33 2.62 -14.06 6.93
CA GLU A 33 2.74 -13.30 8.18
C GLU A 33 1.37 -13.06 8.85
N SER A 34 0.30 -13.73 8.39
CA SER A 34 -1.08 -13.57 8.88
C SER A 34 -1.62 -12.13 8.78
N ILE A 35 -1.13 -11.36 7.81
CA ILE A 35 -1.56 -9.97 7.58
C ILE A 35 -2.85 -9.97 6.77
N VAL A 36 -3.86 -9.23 7.21
CA VAL A 36 -5.12 -9.08 6.48
C VAL A 36 -4.91 -8.15 5.30
N ILE A 37 -5.23 -8.62 4.09
CA ILE A 37 -5.13 -7.83 2.87
C ILE A 37 -6.47 -7.13 2.61
N SER A 38 -6.46 -5.81 2.55
CA SER A 38 -7.63 -4.97 2.22
C SER A 38 -7.35 -4.22 0.92
N MET A 39 -8.12 -4.47 -0.13
CA MET A 39 -7.93 -3.79 -1.41
C MET A 39 -9.06 -2.82 -1.72
N ASP A 40 -8.70 -1.66 -2.25
CA ASP A 40 -9.65 -0.64 -2.68
C ASP A 40 -10.54 -1.12 -3.83
N GLY A 41 -11.71 -0.50 -3.99
CA GLY A 41 -12.60 -0.80 -5.09
C GLY A 41 -12.03 -0.34 -6.44
N ARG A 42 -12.18 -1.14 -7.50
CA ARG A 42 -11.80 -0.71 -8.85
C ARG A 42 -12.59 0.52 -9.28
N GLY A 43 -11.88 1.55 -9.76
CA GLY A 43 -12.47 2.79 -10.25
C GLY A 43 -13.00 3.72 -9.14
N ARG A 44 -12.67 3.46 -7.87
CA ARG A 44 -13.08 4.31 -6.74
C ARG A 44 -11.94 5.23 -6.31
N CYS A 45 -11.87 6.42 -6.91
CA CYS A 45 -10.84 7.42 -6.57
C CYS A 45 -10.86 7.87 -5.11
N MET A 46 -11.99 7.72 -4.42
CA MET A 46 -12.12 8.14 -3.02
C MET A 46 -11.40 7.21 -2.05
N ASP A 47 -11.21 5.93 -2.41
CA ASP A 47 -10.55 4.96 -1.53
C ASP A 47 -9.06 5.33 -1.34
N ASN A 48 -8.42 5.84 -2.40
CA ASN A 48 -7.01 6.27 -2.42
C ASN A 48 -6.76 7.72 -2.01
N ILE A 49 -7.80 8.51 -1.70
CA ILE A 49 -7.66 9.98 -1.60
C ILE A 49 -6.67 10.43 -0.52
N LEU A 50 -6.55 9.66 0.57
CA LEU A 50 -5.60 9.97 1.65
C LEU A 50 -4.15 9.82 1.18
N ILE A 51 -3.84 8.71 0.49
CA ILE A 51 -2.51 8.44 -0.04
C ILE A 51 -2.15 9.42 -1.15
N GLU A 52 -3.07 9.74 -2.06
CA GLU A 52 -2.82 10.77 -3.09
C GLU A 52 -2.52 12.15 -2.48
N ARG A 53 -3.25 12.54 -1.43
CA ARG A 53 -3.01 13.79 -0.69
C ARG A 53 -1.64 13.79 -0.04
N PHE A 54 -1.26 12.69 0.61
CA PHE A 54 0.06 12.53 1.22
C PHE A 54 1.17 12.76 0.18
N TRP A 55 1.11 12.07 -0.96
CA TRP A 55 2.13 12.21 -2.00
C TRP A 55 2.14 13.59 -2.64
N ARG A 56 0.99 14.26 -2.76
CA ARG A 56 0.94 15.65 -3.25
C ARG A 56 1.67 16.60 -2.31
N ILE A 57 1.46 16.46 -1.00
CA ILE A 57 2.16 17.27 0.01
C ILE A 57 3.67 16.99 -0.05
N LEU A 58 4.06 15.71 -0.08
CA LEU A 58 5.47 15.34 -0.11
C LEU A 58 6.20 15.88 -1.35
N ARG A 59 5.60 15.74 -2.54
CA ARG A 59 6.16 16.31 -3.78
C ARG A 59 6.30 17.83 -3.71
N ALA A 60 5.30 18.51 -3.14
CA ALA A 60 5.38 19.96 -2.96
C ALA A 60 6.52 20.37 -2.02
N MET A 61 6.76 19.61 -0.96
CA MET A 61 7.88 19.83 -0.04
C MET A 61 9.25 19.57 -0.69
N GLU A 62 9.34 18.63 -1.61
CA GLU A 62 10.57 18.33 -2.36
C GLU A 62 10.94 19.44 -3.33
N VAL A 63 9.98 20.03 -4.03
CA VAL A 63 10.20 21.16 -4.96
C VAL A 63 10.62 22.45 -4.24
N LEU A 64 10.29 22.58 -2.95
CA LEU A 64 10.68 23.71 -2.10
C LEU A 64 12.09 23.56 -1.48
N ARG A 65 12.84 22.53 -1.86
CA ARG A 65 14.17 22.20 -1.34
C ARG A 65 15.25 22.38 -2.40
#